data_AF-A0A381SZZ5-F1
#
_entry.id   AF-A0A381SZZ5-F1
#
_cell.length_a   1.000
_cell.length_b   1.000
_cell.length_c   1.000
_cell.angle_alpha   90.00
_cell.angle_beta   90.00
_cell.angle_gamma   90.00
#
_symmetry.space_group_name_H-M   'P 1'
#
loop_
_entity.id
_entity.type
_entity.pdbx_description
1 polymer ?
#
loop_
_entity_poly.entity_id
_entity_poly.type
_entity_poly.pdbx_seq_one_letter_code
_entity_poly.pdbx_strand_id
1 'polypeptide(L)'
;MSVDRMRAELDASNLAISTLAEIELSLKPMVTSPPAKFEPPLERWTWEVEVTEPSEDLDMGGGLTLVEVIVRNEEKEKETRFARMIRASMPAASRPD
;
A
#
# COMPACT_ATOMS: atom_id res chain seq x y z
N MET A 1 6.51 -2.81 27.63
CA MET A 1 6.63 -2.31 26.23
C MET A 1 7.99 -1.63 26.11
N SER A 2 8.78 -1.94 25.08
CA SER A 2 10.07 -1.27 24.84
C SER A 2 9.91 -0.10 23.86
N VAL A 3 10.67 0.97 24.06
CA VAL A 3 10.66 2.16 23.19
C VAL A 3 11.05 1.80 21.76
N ASP A 4 11.98 0.87 21.57
CA ASP A 4 12.42 0.41 20.24
C ASP A 4 11.31 -0.27 19.45
N ARG A 5 10.42 -0.98 20.15
CA ARG A 5 9.25 -1.61 19.55
C ARG A 5 8.23 -0.56 19.10
N MET A 6 7.95 0.43 19.96
CA MET A 6 7.04 1.53 19.60
C MET A 6 7.59 2.33 18.42
N ARG A 7 8.90 2.56 18.37
CA ARG A 7 9.55 3.24 17.24
C ARG A 7 9.39 2.45 15.94
N ALA A 8 9.63 1.14 15.97
CA ALA A 8 9.47 0.29 14.80
C ALA A 8 8.00 0.23 14.31
N GLU A 9 7.04 0.21 15.23
CA GLU A 9 5.61 0.26 14.90
C GLU A 9 5.21 1.59 14.24
N LEU A 10 5.74 2.71 14.75
CA LEU A 10 5.53 4.03 14.16
C LEU A 10 6.17 4.14 12.78
N ASP A 11 7.43 3.71 12.63
CA ASP A 11 8.14 3.72 11.35
C ASP A 11 7.37 2.92 10.29
N ALA A 12 6.95 1.69 10.62
CA ALA A 12 6.19 0.83 9.72
C ALA A 12 4.87 1.48 9.28
N SER A 13 4.15 2.11 10.22
CA SER A 13 2.88 2.77 9.94
C SER A 13 3.08 3.99 9.03
N ASN A 14 4.09 4.81 9.29
CA ASN A 14 4.43 5.96 8.46
C ASN A 14 4.80 5.54 7.04
N LEU A 15 5.59 4.47 6.89
CA LEU A 15 5.97 3.93 5.59
C LEU A 15 4.77 3.40 4.81
N ALA A 16 3.86 2.68 5.47
CA ALA A 16 2.68 2.13 4.82
C ALA A 16 1.74 3.25 4.32
N ILE A 17 1.46 4.24 5.17
CA ILE A 17 0.61 5.39 4.81
C ILE A 17 1.26 6.22 3.70
N SER A 18 2.56 6.50 3.77
CA SER A 18 3.26 7.28 2.74
C SER A 18 3.28 6.55 1.40
N THR A 19 3.54 5.25 1.40
CA THR A 19 3.50 4.42 0.19
C THR A 19 2.10 4.40 -0.42
N LEU A 20 1.05 4.30 0.40
CA LEU A 20 -0.32 4.39 -0.09
C LEU A 20 -0.61 5.75 -0.74
N ALA A 21 -0.18 6.84 -0.11
CA ALA A 21 -0.34 8.18 -0.67
C ALA A 21 0.42 8.34 -2.00
N GLU A 22 1.63 7.77 -2.12
CA GLU A 22 2.38 7.74 -3.37
C GLU A 22 1.66 6.96 -4.47
N ILE A 23 0.97 5.87 -4.13
CA ILE A 23 0.12 5.12 -5.06
C ILE A 23 -1.09 5.96 -5.50
N GLU A 24 -1.78 6.63 -4.58
CA GLU A 24 -2.89 7.54 -4.89
C GLU A 24 -2.47 8.68 -5.81
N LEU A 25 -1.22 9.15 -5.68
CA LEU A 25 -0.61 10.18 -6.53
C LEU A 25 0.00 9.62 -7.83
N SER A 26 -0.15 8.32 -8.10
CA SER A 26 0.44 7.62 -9.26
C SER A 26 1.98 7.73 -9.34
N LEU A 27 2.65 7.93 -8.21
CA LEU A 27 4.12 7.94 -8.09
C LEU A 27 4.68 6.51 -7.91
N LYS A 28 3.87 5.60 -7.39
CA LYS A 28 4.17 4.17 -7.24
C LYS A 28 3.11 3.30 -7.93
N PRO A 29 3.48 2.09 -8.39
CA PRO A 29 2.54 1.16 -8.99
C PRO A 29 1.51 0.66 -7.96
N MET A 30 0.27 0.45 -8.42
CA MET A 30 -0.82 -0.10 -7.61
C MET A 30 -0.68 -1.59 -7.30
N VAL A 31 0.25 -2.31 -7.93
CA VAL A 31 0.52 -3.73 -7.66
C VAL A 31 2.03 -3.92 -7.65
N THR A 32 2.55 -4.76 -6.74
CA THR A 32 3.96 -5.11 -6.72
C THR A 32 4.12 -6.58 -6.35
N SER A 33 4.99 -7.27 -7.09
CA SER A 33 5.49 -8.61 -6.76
C SER A 33 6.77 -8.85 -7.56
N PRO A 34 7.89 -9.26 -6.94
CA PRO A 34 8.10 -9.50 -5.50
C PRO A 34 8.15 -8.20 -4.66
N PRO A 35 8.15 -8.28 -3.31
CA PRO A 35 8.30 -7.11 -2.44
C PRO A 35 9.51 -6.25 -2.81
N ALA A 36 9.31 -4.93 -2.86
CA ALA A 36 10.35 -3.97 -3.20
C ALA A 36 11.00 -3.38 -1.94
N LYS A 37 12.28 -3.01 -2.02
CA LYS A 37 12.97 -2.29 -0.93
C LYS A 37 12.62 -0.80 -0.97
N PHE A 38 12.67 -0.14 0.19
CA PHE A 38 12.72 1.32 0.23
C PHE A 38 14.12 1.84 -0.09
N GLU A 39 14.18 3.12 -0.47
CA GLU A 39 15.44 3.83 -0.71
C GLU A 39 16.21 4.09 0.60
N PRO A 40 17.53 4.35 0.53
CA PRO A 40 18.33 4.74 1.69
C PRO A 40 17.71 5.93 2.44
N PRO A 41 17.67 5.91 3.80
CA PRO A 41 18.29 4.94 4.72
C PRO A 41 17.33 3.82 5.22
N LEU A 42 16.30 3.49 4.43
CA LEU A 42 15.20 2.62 4.85
C LEU A 42 15.28 1.22 4.23
N GLU A 43 16.42 0.81 3.69
CA GLU A 43 16.61 -0.43 2.92
C GLU A 43 16.33 -1.71 3.71
N ARG A 44 16.30 -1.61 5.05
CA ARG A 44 15.88 -2.68 5.98
C ARG A 44 14.37 -2.94 5.96
N TRP A 45 13.59 -2.08 5.31
CA TRP A 45 12.16 -2.23 5.13
C TRP A 45 11.86 -2.61 3.69
N THR A 46 10.85 -3.45 3.51
CA THR A 46 10.28 -3.79 2.20
C THR A 46 8.81 -3.41 2.16
N TRP A 47 8.31 -3.14 0.97
CA TRP A 47 6.89 -2.90 0.71
C TRP A 47 6.37 -3.77 -0.43
N GLU A 48 5.12 -4.17 -0.31
CA GLU A 48 4.35 -4.90 -1.30
C GLU A 48 2.96 -4.30 -1.36
N VAL A 49 2.29 -4.42 -2.51
CA VAL A 49 0.92 -3.93 -2.70
C VAL A 49 0.09 -5.07 -3.24
N GLU A 50 -0.89 -5.46 -2.44
CA GLU A 50 -1.92 -6.42 -2.81
C GLU A 50 -3.19 -5.64 -3.18
N VAL A 51 -3.85 -6.08 -4.24
CA VAL A 51 -5.07 -5.46 -4.75
C VAL A 51 -6.15 -6.52 -4.77
N THR A 52 -7.23 -6.24 -4.06
CA THR A 52 -8.38 -7.14 -3.92
C THR A 52 -9.61 -6.45 -4.48
N GLU A 53 -10.35 -7.14 -5.33
CA GLU A 53 -11.67 -6.69 -5.76
C GLU A 53 -12.61 -6.68 -4.55
N PRO A 54 -13.24 -5.54 -4.23
CA PRO A 54 -14.18 -5.48 -3.11
C PRO A 54 -15.39 -6.37 -3.41
N SER A 55 -15.98 -6.95 -2.37
CA SER A 55 -17.26 -7.64 -2.52
C SER A 55 -18.33 -6.66 -3.05
N GLU A 56 -19.34 -7.18 -3.74
CA GLU A 56 -20.41 -6.36 -4.35
C GLU A 56 -21.07 -5.41 -3.33
N ASP A 57 -21.22 -5.85 -2.08
CA ASP A 57 -21.76 -5.04 -0.98
C ASP A 57 -20.88 -3.84 -0.59
N LEU A 58 -19.56 -3.91 -0.84
CA LEU A 58 -18.58 -2.89 -0.48
C LEU A 58 -18.22 -1.97 -1.66
N ASP A 59 -18.46 -2.39 -2.90
CA ASP A 59 -18.16 -1.60 -4.10
C ASP A 59 -19.11 -0.38 -4.26
N MET A 60 -20.24 -0.33 -3.54
CA MET A 60 -21.23 0.78 -3.57
C MET A 60 -21.50 1.35 -4.98
N GLY A 61 -21.45 0.50 -6.01
CA GLY A 61 -21.70 0.85 -7.41
C GLY A 61 -20.62 1.71 -8.09
N GLY A 62 -19.36 1.68 -7.63
CA GLY A 62 -18.44 2.77 -7.90
C GLY A 62 -16.98 2.42 -8.19
N GLY A 63 -16.66 1.26 -8.76
CA GLY A 63 -15.32 0.98 -9.33
C GLY A 63 -14.19 1.18 -8.31
N LEU A 64 -14.47 0.84 -7.06
CA LEU A 64 -13.50 0.91 -5.98
C LEU A 64 -12.66 -0.35 -6.00
N THR A 65 -11.45 -0.24 -5.48
CA THR A 65 -10.56 -1.37 -5.32
C THR A 65 -9.92 -1.30 -3.94
N LEU A 66 -9.88 -2.43 -3.24
CA LEU A 66 -9.20 -2.51 -1.96
C LEU A 66 -7.71 -2.65 -2.22
N VAL A 67 -6.94 -1.63 -1.86
CA VAL A 67 -5.49 -1.60 -2.00
C VAL A 67 -4.88 -1.77 -0.61
N GLU A 68 -4.07 -2.80 -0.45
CA GLU A 68 -3.34 -3.11 0.77
C GLU A 68 -1.86 -2.89 0.58
N VAL A 69 -1.29 -1.94 1.32
CA VAL A 69 0.16 -1.77 1.41
C VAL A 69 0.67 -2.57 2.59
N ILE A 70 1.60 -3.47 2.32
CA ILE A 70 2.23 -4.35 3.30
C ILE A 70 3.67 -3.92 3.48
N VAL A 71 4.03 -3.45 4.67
CA VAL A 71 5.40 -3.06 5.03
C VAL A 71 5.99 -4.09 5.99
N ARG A 72 7.17 -4.61 5.65
CA ARG A 72 7.88 -5.63 6.45
C ARG A 72 9.27 -5.17 6.84
N ASN A 73 9.72 -5.61 8.01
CA ASN A 73 11.11 -5.55 8.47
C ASN A 73 11.51 -6.93 9.00
N GLU A 74 12.37 -7.63 8.25
CA GLU A 74 12.79 -8.99 8.59
C GLU A 74 13.62 -9.04 9.88
N GLU A 75 14.52 -8.07 10.10
CA GLU A 75 15.37 -8.00 11.30
C GLU A 75 14.56 -7.86 12.60
N LYS A 76 13.40 -7.21 12.51
CA LYS A 76 12.50 -6.96 13.65
C LYS A 76 11.28 -7.87 13.66
N GLU A 77 11.19 -8.82 12.73
CA GLU A 77 10.06 -9.74 12.53
C GLU A 77 8.70 -9.00 12.54
N LYS A 78 8.65 -7.84 11.88
CA LYS A 78 7.47 -6.96 11.91
C LYS A 78 6.83 -6.86 10.54
N GLU A 79 5.51 -7.05 10.50
CA GLU A 79 4.65 -6.74 9.37
C GLU A 79 3.57 -5.76 9.81
N THR A 80 3.33 -4.73 9.00
CA THR A 80 2.23 -3.78 9.13
C THR A 80 1.49 -3.73 7.80
N ARG A 81 0.17 -3.92 7.84
CA ARG A 81 -0.71 -3.78 6.68
C ARG A 81 -1.57 -2.53 6.84
N PHE A 82 -1.70 -1.77 5.75
CA PHE A 82 -2.59 -0.63 5.69
C PHE A 82 -3.46 -0.73 4.44
N ALA A 83 -4.77 -0.82 4.64
CA ALA A 83 -5.76 -1.05 3.60
C ALA A 83 -6.59 0.21 3.34
N ARG A 84 -6.83 0.54 2.08
CA ARG A 84 -7.74 1.63 1.70
C ARG A 84 -8.48 1.29 0.41
N MET A 85 -9.75 1.69 0.37
CA MET A 85 -10.53 1.71 -0.86
C MET A 85 -10.10 2.90 -1.71
N ILE A 86 -9.52 2.63 -2.89
CA ILE A 86 -9.13 3.65 -3.87
C ILE A 86 -10.00 3.47 -5.11
N ARG A 87 -10.39 4.56 -5.77
CA ARG A 87 -11.04 4.47 -7.08
C ARG A 87 -10.00 4.00 -8.09
N ALA A 88 -10.30 2.91 -8.79
CA ALA A 88 -9.51 2.54 -9.95
C ALA A 88 -9.62 3.69 -10.96
N SER A 89 -8.50 4.38 -11.21
CA SER A 89 -8.39 5.26 -12.36
C SER A 89 -8.54 4.37 -13.61
N MET A 90 -9.75 4.27 -14.16
CA MET A 90 -9.92 3.77 -15.52
C MET A 90 -9.07 4.66 -16.43
N PRO A 91 -8.14 4.12 -17.24
CA PRO A 91 -7.66 4.89 -18.37
C PRO A 91 -8.91 5.32 -19.14
N ALA A 92 -9.06 6.64 -19.37
CA ALA A 92 -10.24 7.22 -19.99
C ALA A 92 -10.63 6.36 -21.20
N ALA A 93 -11.74 5.63 -21.08
CA ALA A 93 -12.28 4.85 -22.17
C ALA A 93 -12.36 5.80 -23.36
N SER A 94 -11.59 5.50 -24.41
CA SER A 94 -11.58 6.29 -25.64
C SER A 94 -13.03 6.33 -26.13
N ARG A 95 -13.66 7.49 -25.96
CA ARG A 95 -15.01 7.75 -26.44
C ARG A 95 -14.97 7.63 -27.97
N PRO A 96 -15.74 6.72 -28.60
CA PRO A 96 -15.90 6.76 -30.04
C PRO A 96 -16.76 8.00 -30.40
N ASP A 97 -16.33 8.70 -31.45
CA ASP A 97 -17.07 9.80 -32.09
C ASP A 97 -18.44 9.36 -32.63
#